data_AF-A0A420E0C0-F1
#
_entry.id   AF-A0A420E0C0-F1
#
_cell.length_a   1.000
_cell.length_b   1.000
_cell.length_c   1.000
_cell.angle_alpha   90.00
_cell.angle_beta   90.00
_cell.angle_gamma   90.00
#
_symmetry.space_group_name_H-M   'P 1'
#
loop_
_entity.id
_entity.type
_entity.pdbx_description
1 polymer ?
#
loop_
_entity_poly.entity_id
_entity_poly.type
_entity_poly.pdbx_seq_one_letter_code
_entity_poly.pdbx_strand_id
1 'polypeptide(L)' 'MQYKVIPFTPSIDRNKGNSAKVAQQLEAIISNYNDQGWRYVRLESVETHVLPDSGCFGIGSQPGYTAYRQMIVF' A
#
# COMPACT_ATOMS: atom_id res chain seq x y z
N MET A 1 19.85 -4.64 -11.82
CA MET A 1 19.40 -4.76 -10.42
C MET A 1 17.98 -5.29 -10.43
N GLN A 2 17.68 -6.29 -9.61
CA GLN A 2 16.34 -6.84 -9.47
C GLN A 2 15.70 -6.20 -8.23
N TYR A 3 14.54 -5.55 -8.41
CA TYR A 3 13.77 -4.97 -7.32
C TYR A 3 12.60 -5.87 -6.96
N LYS A 4 12.23 -5.88 -5.68
CA LYS A 4 10.99 -6.46 -5.19
C LYS A 4 10.10 -5.34 -4.65
N VAL A 5 8.87 -5.27 -5.15
CA VAL A 5 7.89 -4.27 -4.72
C VAL A 5 6.69 -4.99 -4.14
N ILE A 6 6.28 -4.60 -2.94
CA ILE A 6 5.11 -5.16 -2.26
C ILE A 6 4.22 -4.06 -1.69
N PRO A 7 2.89 -4.27 -1.66
CA PRO A 7 1.98 -3.30 -1.05
C PRO A 7 2.12 -3.30 0.48
N PHE A 8 2.07 -2.11 1.08
CA PHE A 8 1.96 -1.92 2.52
C PHE A 8 0.56 -1.44 2.88
N THR A 9 -0.19 -2.30 3.57
CA THR A 9 -1.53 -1.99 4.07
C THR A 9 -1.57 -2.30 5.56
N PRO A 10 -1.23 -1.34 6.43
CA PRO A 10 -1.16 -1.58 7.86
C PRO A 10 -2.56 -1.87 8.41
N SER A 11 -2.67 -2.91 9.24
CA SER A 11 -3.90 -3.22 9.95
C SER A 11 -3.92 -2.47 11.27
N ILE A 12 -4.80 -1.47 11.39
CA ILE A 12 -4.97 -0.68 12.61
C ILE A 12 -6.43 -0.71 13.06
N ASP A 13 -6.62 -0.89 14.37
CA ASP A 13 -7.90 -0.60 15.02
C ASP A 13 -8.04 0.93 15.09
N ARG A 14 -9.04 1.48 14.39
CA ARG A 14 -9.28 2.93 14.33
C ARG A 14 -9.53 3.54 15.72
N ASN A 15 -10.06 2.77 16.67
CA ASN A 15 -10.34 3.24 18.03
C ASN A 15 -9.10 3.21 18.94
N LYS A 16 -8.02 2.56 18.48
CA LYS A 16 -6.74 2.42 19.19
C LYS A 16 -5.57 2.80 18.30
N GLY A 17 -5.81 3.76 17.40
CA GLY A 17 -4.84 4.23 16.40
C GLY A 17 -3.51 4.53 17.08
N ASN A 18 -2.50 3.74 16.75
CA ASN A 18 -1.17 3.88 17.34
C ASN A 18 -0.16 3.79 16.20
N SER A 19 0.45 4.92 15.85
CA SER A 19 1.53 5.01 14.86
C SER A 19 2.69 4.06 15.18
N ALA A 20 2.93 3.74 16.46
CA ALA A 20 3.91 2.75 16.85
C ALA A 20 3.58 1.34 16.32
N LYS A 21 2.29 0.95 16.29
CA LYS A 21 1.88 -0.34 15.71
C LYS A 21 2.10 -0.39 14.20
N VAL A 22 1.90 0.74 13.52
CA VAL A 22 2.18 0.85 12.08
C VAL A 22 3.69 0.71 11.83
N ALA A 23 4.51 1.40 12.62
CA ALA A 23 5.96 1.30 12.54
C ALA A 23 6.46 -0.13 12.81
N GLN A 24 5.93 -0.80 13.84
CA GLN A 24 6.26 -2.19 14.15
C GLN A 24 5.88 -3.16 13.01
N GLN A 25 4.72 -2.95 12.37
CA GLN A 25 4.32 -3.77 11.22
C GLN A 25 5.26 -3.55 10.03
N LEU A 26 5.65 -2.30 9.76
CA LEU A 26 6.61 -1.99 8.70
C LEU A 26 7.99 -2.62 8.97
N GLU A 27 8.49 -2.48 10.20
CA GLU A 27 9.75 -3.08 10.65
C GLU A 27 9.73 -4.60 10.48
N ALA A 28 8.68 -5.28 10.94
CA ALA A 28 8.55 -6.72 10.82
C ALA A 28 8.60 -7.21 9.36
N ILE A 29 7.97 -6.47 8.44
CA ILE A 29 8.02 -6.78 7.00
C ILE A 29 9.44 -6.57 6.46
N ILE A 30 10.08 -5.46 6.80
CA ILE A 30 11.45 -5.15 6.35
C ILE A 30 12.43 -6.21 6.83
N SER A 31 12.39 -6.58 8.11
CA SER A 31 13.25 -7.62 8.68
C SER A 31 13.06 -8.96 7.97
N ASN A 32 11.81 -9.38 7.78
CA ASN A 32 11.49 -10.66 7.12
C ASN A 32 12.06 -10.75 5.68
N TYR A 33 11.99 -9.67 4.91
CA TYR A 33 12.55 -9.66 3.55
C TYR A 33 14.07 -9.48 3.53
N ASN A 34 14.63 -8.80 4.51
CA ASN A 34 16.07 -8.72 4.69
C ASN A 34 16.68 -10.11 4.99
N ASP A 35 15.99 -10.92 5.80
CA ASP A 35 16.39 -12.31 6.07
C ASP A 35 16.31 -13.22 4.82
N GLN A 36 15.49 -12.84 3.84
CA GLN A 36 15.41 -13.49 2.52
C GLN A 36 16.43 -12.94 1.52
N GLY A 37 17.29 -12.01 1.92
CA GLY A 37 18.34 -11.41 1.09
C GLY A 37 17.92 -10.18 0.29
N TRP A 38 16.73 -9.62 0.53
CA TRP A 38 16.27 -8.39 -0.13
C TRP A 38 16.68 -7.14 0.67
N ARG A 39 17.29 -6.16 0.02
CA ARG A 39 17.77 -4.94 0.68
C ARG A 39 16.69 -3.87 0.65
N TYR A 40 16.22 -3.40 1.81
CA TYR A 40 15.30 -2.27 1.85
C TYR A 40 15.89 -1.02 1.17
N VAL A 41 15.10 -0.41 0.29
CA VAL A 41 15.44 0.83 -0.41
C VAL A 41 14.62 1.99 0.14
N ARG A 42 13.28 1.89 0.08
CA ARG A 42 12.37 2.96 0.51
C ARG A 42 10.91 2.52 0.62
N LEU A 43 10.10 3.36 1.25
CA LEU A 43 8.64 3.38 1.11
C LEU A 43 8.29 4.38 -0.01
N GLU A 44 7.51 3.93 -1.00
CA GLU A 44 7.10 4.71 -2.16
C GLU A 44 5.57 4.87 -2.16
N SER A 45 5.09 6.07 -2.49
CA SER A 45 3.66 6.33 -2.66
C SER A 45 3.31 6.32 -4.14
N VAL A 46 2.59 5.29 -4.60
CA VAL A 46 2.15 5.19 -5.99
C VAL A 46 0.75 5.80 -6.12
N GLU A 47 0.65 6.83 -6.95
CA GLU A 47 -0.61 7.45 -7.36
C GLU A 47 -1.17 6.73 -8.58
N THR A 48 -2.47 6.44 -8.56
CA THR A 48 -3.19 5.84 -9.68
C THR A 48 -4.52 6.54 -9.87
N HIS A 49 -4.88 6.83 -11.12
CA HIS A 49 -6.19 7.40 -11.46
C HIS A 49 -7.11 6.29 -11.93
N VAL A 50 -8.19 6.07 -11.20
CA VAL A 50 -9.26 5.16 -11.58
C VAL A 50 -10.26 5.94 -12.40
N LEU A 51 -10.48 5.48 -13.64
CA LEU A 51 -11.44 6.10 -14.55
C LEU A 51 -12.88 5.90 -14.04
N PRO A 52 -13.80 6.83 -14.36
CA PRO A 52 -15.21 6.67 -14.02
C PRO A 52 -15.79 5.42 -14.69
N ASP A 53 -16.61 4.69 -13.95
CA ASP A 53 -17.43 3.60 -14.45
C ASP A 53 -18.86 4.14 -14.67
N SER A 54 -19.34 4.10 -15.91
CA SER A 54 -20.68 4.54 -16.29
C SER A 54 -21.79 3.57 -15.85
N GLY A 55 -21.44 2.36 -15.40
CA GLY A 55 -22.42 1.33 -15.02
C GLY A 55 -23.27 0.86 -16.20
N CYS A 56 -24.34 0.10 -15.91
CA CYS A 56 -25.27 -0.38 -16.92
C CYS A 56 -26.43 0.62 -17.06
N PHE A 57 -26.48 1.38 -18.17
CA PHE A 57 -27.46 2.45 -18.38
C PHE A 57 -27.49 3.51 -17.26
N GLY A 58 -26.35 3.79 -16.62
CA GLY A 58 -26.24 4.73 -15.51
C GLY A 58 -26.61 4.16 -14.13
N ILE A 59 -27.14 2.94 -14.05
CA ILE A 59 -27.35 2.26 -12.77
C ILE A 59 -26.02 1.68 -12.30
N GLY A 60 -25.61 2.08 -11.09
CA GLY A 60 -24.34 1.65 -10.48
C GLY A 60 -23.12 2.45 -10.94
N SER A 61 -23.31 3.63 -11.56
CA SER A 61 -22.18 4.47 -11.98
C SER A 61 -21.29 4.85 -10.79
N GLN A 62 -19.98 4.72 -10.95
CA GLN A 62 -18.99 5.13 -9.96
C GLN A 62 -18.13 6.26 -10.52
N PRO A 63 -18.00 7.39 -9.80
CA PRO A 63 -17.11 8.45 -10.23
C PRO A 63 -15.66 7.95 -10.23
N GLY A 64 -14.87 8.46 -11.17
CA GLY A 64 -13.43 8.25 -11.15
C GLY A 64 -12.82 8.87 -9.90
N TYR A 65 -11.74 8.28 -9.41
CA TYR A 65 -11.06 8.75 -8.20
C TYR A 65 -9.56 8.49 -8.28
N THR A 66 -8.79 9.28 -7.55
CA THR A 66 -7.36 9.04 -7.36
C THR A 66 -7.14 8.13 -6.16
N ALA A 67 -6.39 7.06 -6.36
CA ALA A 67 -6.00 6.12 -5.31
C ALA A 67 -4.49 6.20 -5.06
N TYR A 68 -4.11 6.38 -3.79
CA TYR A 68 -2.73 6.33 -3.32
C TYR A 68 -2.48 4.99 -2.64
N ARG A 69 -1.42 4.29 -3.05
CA ARG A 69 -0.99 3.03 -2.41
C ARG A 69 0.45 3.15 -1.96
N GLN A 70 0.71 2.77 -0.72
CA GLN A 70 2.07 2.69 -0.19
C GLN A 70 2.69 1.35 -0.61
N MET A 71 3.89 1.41 -1.15
CA MET A 71 4.65 0.26 -1.65
C MET A 71 6.02 0.23 -0.97
N ILE A 72 6.43 -0.92 -0.44
CA ILE A 72 7.78 -1.10 0.08
C ILE A 72 8.64 -1.61 -1.06
N VAL A 73 9.74 -0.91 -1.32
CA VAL A 73 10.72 -1.25 -2.35
C VAL A 73 11.94 -1.85 -1.68
N PHE A 74 12.27 -3.07 -2.09
CA PHE A 74 13.53 -3.74 -1.82
C PHE A 74 14.31 -3.93 -3.13
#